data_AF-A0A7W9MI41-F1
#
_entry.id   AF-A0A7W9MI41-F1
#
_cell.length_a   1.000
_cell.length_b   1.000
_cell.length_c   1.000
_cell.angle_alpha   90.00
_cell.angle_beta   90.00
_cell.angle_gamma   90.00
#
_symmetry.space_group_name_H-M   'P 1'
#
loop_
_entity.id
_entity.type
_entity.pdbx_description
1 polymer ?
#
loop_
_entity_poly.entity_id
_entity_poly.type
_entity_poly.pdbx_seq_one_letter_code
_entity_poly.pdbx_strand_id
1 'polypeptide(L)'
;MTRSQPLEACLWITPKIFDDLTDPVPGIEAFFDHHAAWTDGRPVTVVFCASNGDHVLNYSGDRSARFDWARYNCFAPGEGGPAAPARAHNLDWLVRVREGGERSSNPYSAGPMFTLSEQPMDYHVLAGVYTAIRRVAARRGLEVRLLEYLEPGPEFCRSEWKTLRHPEVSAAAADAGGHVVPGVVDVTLPLAADPRAYAAYPQGFAAGLAAGDFVAAQTAAFVADFDLDGILLGNQFGLVGFWNPRNAPEPTAGRRAGIERFFTRLRAAMGDRLVYWMDTYWRADVEREAWGMSDACYATLDAILVSTFAVLVERTEIVPNVRSKAALDGPRVLFGLDFVDPWYWYRTHLDDRRTYLFQRETLAAEAAYVDGVSFFANDTFGHFVPQAPLAETLAVVRAAD
;
A
#
# COMPACT_ATOMS: atom_id res chain seq x y z
N MET A 1 -22.90 -5.51 -22.51
CA MET A 1 -22.42 -4.14 -22.81
C MET A 1 -20.93 -4.26 -23.08
N THR A 2 -20.48 -3.92 -24.28
CA THR A 2 -19.04 -3.87 -24.63
C THR A 2 -18.39 -2.68 -23.94
N ARG A 3 -17.17 -2.87 -23.40
CA ARG A 3 -16.49 -1.82 -22.64
C ARG A 3 -15.94 -0.73 -23.57
N SER A 4 -15.75 0.48 -23.02
CA SER A 4 -15.26 1.66 -23.75
C SER A 4 -13.75 1.88 -23.64
N GLN A 5 -13.12 1.26 -22.64
CA GLN A 5 -11.67 1.26 -22.40
C GLN A 5 -11.25 -0.10 -21.80
N PRO A 6 -10.04 -0.60 -22.09
CA PRO A 6 -9.47 -1.78 -21.42
C PRO A 6 -9.29 -1.56 -19.91
N LEU A 7 -9.26 -2.66 -19.15
CA LEU A 7 -8.95 -2.64 -17.72
C LEU A 7 -7.58 -1.99 -17.46
N GLU A 8 -7.51 -1.10 -16.47
CA GLU A 8 -6.26 -0.48 -16.00
C GLU A 8 -5.28 -1.56 -15.46
N ALA A 9 -4.00 -1.38 -15.74
CA ALA A 9 -2.92 -2.15 -15.13
C ALA A 9 -2.26 -1.32 -14.02
N CYS A 10 -2.53 -1.67 -12.76
CA CYS A 10 -1.95 -1.04 -11.57
C CYS A 10 -0.83 -1.93 -11.01
N LEU A 11 0.42 -1.57 -11.29
CA LEU A 11 1.60 -2.38 -10.99
C LEU A 11 2.37 -1.78 -9.82
N TRP A 12 2.58 -2.57 -8.77
CA TRP A 12 3.32 -2.13 -7.59
C TRP A 12 4.77 -2.58 -7.68
N ILE A 13 5.71 -1.66 -7.49
CA ILE A 13 7.15 -1.96 -7.47
C ILE A 13 7.82 -1.35 -6.24
N THR A 14 8.91 -1.97 -5.80
CA THR A 14 9.71 -1.47 -4.68
C THR A 14 11.16 -1.20 -5.11
N PRO A 15 11.96 -0.46 -4.32
CA PRO A 15 13.37 -0.25 -4.64
C PRO A 15 14.20 -1.54 -4.72
N LYS A 16 13.66 -2.67 -4.25
CA LYS A 16 14.32 -3.98 -4.26
C LYS A 16 14.66 -4.48 -5.66
N ILE A 17 14.05 -3.93 -6.72
CA ILE A 17 14.32 -4.30 -8.11
C ILE A 17 15.62 -3.68 -8.67
N PHE A 18 16.28 -2.80 -7.90
CA PHE A 18 17.49 -2.08 -8.33
C PHE A 18 18.74 -2.70 -7.72
N ASP A 19 19.71 -3.04 -8.57
CA ASP A 19 21.05 -3.41 -8.11
C ASP A 19 21.82 -2.19 -7.57
N ASP A 20 21.59 -1.01 -8.13
CA ASP A 20 22.15 0.27 -7.68
C ASP A 20 21.02 1.32 -7.60
N LEU A 21 20.73 1.82 -6.40
CA LEU A 21 19.67 2.81 -6.19
C LEU A 21 19.97 4.13 -6.89
N THR A 22 21.24 4.47 -7.11
CA THR A 22 21.68 5.70 -7.76
C THR A 22 21.64 5.62 -9.29
N ASP A 23 21.53 4.41 -9.84
CA ASP A 23 21.25 4.15 -11.27
C ASP A 23 20.06 3.20 -11.44
N PRO A 24 18.82 3.69 -11.25
CA PRO A 24 17.62 2.85 -11.30
C PRO A 24 17.24 2.43 -12.73
N VAL A 25 17.89 2.97 -13.76
CA VAL A 25 17.46 2.84 -15.16
C VAL A 25 17.43 1.38 -15.64
N PRO A 26 18.45 0.54 -15.37
CA PRO A 26 18.42 -0.86 -15.79
C PRO A 26 17.25 -1.65 -15.18
N GLY A 27 16.99 -1.45 -13.89
CA GLY A 27 15.86 -2.12 -13.20
C GLY A 27 14.50 -1.68 -13.74
N ILE A 28 14.34 -0.38 -14.03
CA ILE A 28 13.10 0.14 -14.66
C ILE A 28 12.94 -0.38 -16.10
N GLU A 29 14.01 -0.46 -16.88
CA GLU A 29 13.95 -1.05 -18.23
C GLU A 29 13.52 -2.51 -18.17
N ALA A 30 14.14 -3.30 -17.29
CA ALA A 30 13.79 -4.70 -17.07
C ALA A 30 12.34 -4.86 -16.59
N PHE A 31 11.85 -3.98 -15.72
CA PHE A 31 10.46 -3.97 -15.27
C PHE A 31 9.48 -3.79 -16.43
N PHE A 32 9.68 -2.77 -17.28
CA PHE A 32 8.79 -2.52 -18.42
C PHE A 32 8.93 -3.59 -19.52
N ASP A 33 10.12 -4.19 -19.70
CA ASP A 33 10.29 -5.33 -20.63
C ASP A 33 9.51 -6.55 -20.15
N HIS A 34 9.64 -6.90 -18.87
CA HIS A 34 8.99 -8.06 -18.30
C HIS A 34 7.46 -7.95 -18.30
N HIS A 35 6.94 -6.72 -18.13
CA HIS A 35 5.50 -6.45 -18.06
C HIS A 35 4.92 -5.85 -19.34
N ALA A 36 5.65 -5.85 -20.47
CA ALA A 36 5.23 -5.19 -21.71
C ALA A 36 3.82 -5.62 -22.18
N ALA A 37 3.50 -6.91 -22.09
CA ALA A 37 2.19 -7.43 -22.47
C ALA A 37 1.04 -6.98 -21.55
N TRP A 38 1.36 -6.65 -20.29
CA TRP A 38 0.41 -6.11 -19.30
C TRP A 38 0.20 -4.61 -19.45
N THR A 39 1.18 -3.87 -19.98
CA THR A 39 1.05 -2.42 -20.20
C THR A 39 0.51 -2.06 -21.58
N ASP A 40 0.55 -3.00 -22.53
CA ASP A 40 0.16 -2.76 -23.92
C ASP A 40 -1.33 -2.40 -24.07
N GLY A 41 -1.59 -1.23 -24.66
CA GLY A 41 -2.94 -0.74 -24.96
C GLY A 41 -3.83 -0.41 -23.75
N ARG A 42 -3.28 -0.32 -22.54
CA ARG A 42 -4.04 -0.11 -21.30
C ARG A 42 -3.65 1.19 -20.59
N PRO A 43 -4.54 1.77 -19.77
CA PRO A 43 -4.13 2.73 -18.75
C PRO A 43 -3.14 2.06 -17.79
N VAL A 44 -2.00 2.69 -17.54
CA VAL A 44 -0.96 2.15 -16.66
C VAL A 44 -0.79 3.05 -15.44
N THR A 45 -0.88 2.44 -14.27
CA THR A 45 -0.53 3.05 -13.00
C THR A 45 0.63 2.27 -12.40
N VAL A 46 1.70 2.97 -12.02
CA VAL A 46 2.80 2.42 -11.24
C VAL A 46 2.71 2.97 -9.84
N VAL A 47 2.60 2.07 -8.85
CA VAL A 47 2.65 2.42 -7.43
C VAL A 47 4.07 2.10 -6.95
N PHE A 48 4.84 3.14 -6.66
CA PHE A 48 6.17 2.96 -6.09
C PHE A 48 6.07 2.90 -4.57
N CYS A 49 6.63 1.84 -3.98
CA CYS A 49 6.65 1.67 -2.53
C CYS A 49 8.06 1.90 -2.01
N ALA A 50 8.45 3.17 -1.91
CA ALA A 50 9.79 3.53 -1.46
C ALA A 50 10.06 3.07 -0.03
N SER A 51 9.07 3.27 0.83
CA SER A 51 9.08 2.94 2.26
C SER A 51 7.62 2.73 2.71
N ASN A 52 7.37 2.74 4.02
CA ASN A 52 6.03 2.56 4.59
C ASN A 52 5.27 3.89 4.78
N GLY A 53 5.66 4.95 4.06
CA GLY A 53 5.09 6.27 4.21
C GLY A 53 5.76 7.13 5.29
N ASP A 54 6.62 6.57 6.16
CA ASP A 54 7.38 7.39 7.11
C ASP A 54 8.27 8.41 6.38
N HIS A 55 8.77 8.09 5.18
CA HIS A 55 9.50 9.04 4.33
C HIS A 55 8.63 10.22 3.87
N VAL A 56 7.35 10.00 3.57
CA VAL A 56 6.40 11.09 3.31
C VAL A 56 6.19 11.94 4.57
N LEU A 57 5.95 11.30 5.70
CA LEU A 57 5.67 11.97 6.98
C LEU A 57 6.91 12.67 7.57
N ASN A 58 8.12 12.24 7.20
CA ASN A 58 9.40 12.88 7.54
C ASN A 58 9.74 14.08 6.68
N TYR A 59 9.23 14.15 5.46
CA TYR A 59 9.84 14.99 4.44
C TYR A 59 9.79 16.48 4.82
N SER A 60 10.95 17.12 4.90
CA SER A 60 11.07 18.55 5.25
C SER A 60 11.11 19.48 4.04
N GLY A 61 11.21 18.93 2.82
CA GLY A 61 11.60 19.67 1.62
C GLY A 61 13.10 19.59 1.29
N ASP A 62 13.92 19.03 2.19
CA ASP A 62 15.35 18.82 1.95
C ASP A 62 15.60 17.50 1.22
N ARG A 63 16.02 17.60 -0.04
CA ARG A 63 16.29 16.41 -0.86
C ARG A 63 17.55 15.63 -0.46
N SER A 64 18.44 16.23 0.33
CA SER A 64 19.65 15.57 0.82
C SER A 64 19.42 14.71 2.07
N ALA A 65 18.24 14.86 2.71
CA ALA A 65 17.90 14.09 3.89
C ALA A 65 17.71 12.60 3.56
N ARG A 66 18.22 11.74 4.44
CA ARG A 66 18.08 10.29 4.33
C ARG A 66 16.82 9.82 5.01
N PHE A 67 16.30 8.69 4.53
CA PHE A 67 15.22 7.96 5.17
C PHE A 67 15.46 6.46 5.05
N ASP A 68 14.77 5.69 5.88
CA ASP A 68 14.82 4.24 5.81
C ASP A 68 13.80 3.74 4.78
N TRP A 69 14.26 2.98 3.79
CA TRP A 69 13.45 2.49 2.68
C TRP A 69 13.05 1.03 2.88
N ALA A 70 12.21 0.50 1.98
CA ALA A 70 11.60 -0.84 2.05
C ALA A 70 12.59 -2.02 1.84
N ARG A 71 13.69 -2.02 2.59
CA ARG A 71 14.78 -3.02 2.53
C ARG A 71 14.57 -4.23 3.43
N TYR A 72 13.53 -4.23 4.26
CA TYR A 72 13.18 -5.34 5.13
C TYR A 72 12.06 -6.19 4.50
N ASN A 73 11.94 -7.44 4.95
CA ASN A 73 10.92 -8.39 4.54
C ASN A 73 9.92 -8.75 5.66
N CYS A 74 9.80 -7.87 6.66
CA CYS A 74 8.77 -7.89 7.69
C CYS A 74 8.84 -6.57 8.47
N PHE A 75 8.07 -6.45 9.55
CA PHE A 75 8.21 -5.33 10.51
C PHE A 75 9.66 -5.10 10.92
N ALA A 76 10.12 -3.86 10.78
CA ALA A 76 11.41 -3.42 11.29
C ALA A 76 11.18 -2.61 12.57
N PRO A 77 11.50 -3.16 13.76
CA PRO A 77 11.35 -2.38 15.00
C PRO A 77 12.28 -1.16 14.98
N GLY A 78 11.78 -0.02 15.46
CA GLY A 78 12.58 1.19 15.68
C GLY A 78 13.65 1.00 16.76
N GLU A 79 14.64 1.89 16.82
CA GLU A 79 15.71 1.79 17.82
C GLU A 79 15.23 2.27 19.19
N GLY A 80 14.87 1.30 20.05
CA GLY A 80 14.30 1.52 21.39
C GLY A 80 12.92 0.87 21.62
N GLY A 81 12.31 0.25 20.58
CA GLY A 81 11.10 -0.57 20.73
C GLY A 81 11.34 -1.89 21.49
N PRO A 82 10.32 -2.76 21.65
CA PRO A 82 10.52 -4.10 22.21
C PRO A 82 11.46 -4.87 21.27
N ALA A 83 12.70 -5.04 21.72
CA ALA A 83 13.72 -5.80 21.02
C ALA A 83 13.32 -7.29 21.00
N ALA A 84 12.56 -7.69 19.99
CA ALA A 84 12.80 -9.00 19.40
C ALA A 84 13.93 -8.78 18.37
N PRO A 85 15.21 -9.02 18.70
CA PRO A 85 16.27 -9.00 17.68
C PRO A 85 15.87 -9.91 16.53
N ALA A 86 16.36 -9.69 15.31
CA ALA A 86 16.10 -10.56 14.14
C ALA A 86 16.14 -12.06 14.48
N ARG A 87 17.06 -12.43 15.38
CA ARG A 87 17.17 -13.77 15.96
C ARG A 87 15.91 -14.25 16.67
N ALA A 88 15.26 -13.44 17.51
CA ALA A 88 14.03 -13.81 18.21
C ALA A 88 12.84 -13.98 17.24
N HIS A 89 12.68 -13.08 16.26
CA HIS A 89 11.70 -13.27 15.19
C HIS A 89 11.97 -14.57 14.41
N ASN A 90 13.22 -14.78 13.97
CA ASN A 90 13.60 -15.97 13.21
C ASN A 90 13.46 -17.26 14.03
N LEU A 91 13.66 -17.22 15.35
CA LEU A 91 13.42 -18.34 16.26
C LEU A 91 11.92 -18.65 16.38
N ASP A 92 11.07 -17.66 16.59
CA ASP A 92 9.61 -17.84 16.62
C ASP A 92 9.11 -18.44 15.29
N TRP A 93 9.56 -17.88 14.16
CA TRP A 93 9.27 -18.39 12.83
C TRP A 93 9.70 -19.86 12.66
N LEU A 94 10.93 -20.19 13.05
CA LEU A 94 11.43 -21.57 12.99
C LEU A 94 10.57 -22.51 13.84
N VAL A 95 10.22 -22.13 15.06
CA VAL A 95 9.38 -22.97 15.94
C VAL A 95 8.01 -23.22 15.30
N ARG A 96 7.33 -22.19 14.80
CA ARG A 96 6.00 -22.32 14.19
C ARG A 96 5.98 -23.17 12.92
N VAL A 97 6.88 -22.86 11.98
CA VAL A 97 6.89 -23.49 10.64
C VAL A 97 7.55 -24.87 10.68
N ARG A 98 8.69 -25.01 11.37
CA ARG A 98 9.45 -26.27 11.40
C ARG A 98 8.93 -27.26 12.44
N GLU A 99 8.53 -26.79 13.61
CA GLU A 99 8.17 -27.67 14.75
C GLU A 99 6.65 -27.75 14.95
N GLY A 100 5.92 -26.65 14.75
CA GLY A 100 4.46 -26.59 14.90
C GLY A 100 3.67 -27.09 13.69
N GLY A 101 4.30 -27.24 12.52
CA GLY A 101 3.64 -27.65 11.28
C GLY A 101 2.65 -26.61 10.74
N GLU A 102 2.72 -25.37 11.23
CA GLU A 102 1.91 -24.24 10.75
C GLU A 102 2.37 -23.94 9.31
N ARG A 103 1.60 -24.42 8.32
CA ARG A 103 1.72 -23.94 6.95
C ARG A 103 1.28 -22.49 6.98
N SER A 104 2.10 -21.56 6.51
CA SER A 104 1.92 -20.10 6.59
C SER A 104 0.59 -19.62 6.00
N SER A 105 -0.53 -19.89 6.67
CA SER A 105 -1.83 -19.27 6.41
C SER A 105 -1.81 -17.79 6.79
N ASN A 106 -0.76 -17.36 7.49
CA ASN A 106 -0.48 -15.99 7.80
C ASN A 106 0.80 -15.53 7.06
N PRO A 107 0.73 -14.53 6.16
CA PRO A 107 1.90 -13.94 5.49
C PRO A 107 2.94 -13.35 6.46
N TYR A 108 2.56 -12.99 7.70
CA TYR A 108 3.48 -12.55 8.75
C TYR A 108 4.43 -13.63 9.26
N SER A 109 4.08 -14.91 9.09
CA SER A 109 4.92 -16.05 9.49
C SER A 109 5.61 -16.70 8.29
N ALA A 110 5.76 -15.98 7.18
CA ALA A 110 6.09 -16.63 5.92
C ALA A 110 7.60 -16.78 5.66
N GLY A 111 8.47 -16.07 6.40
CA GLY A 111 9.91 -16.23 6.25
C GLY A 111 10.74 -15.60 7.37
N PRO A 112 12.06 -15.88 7.44
CA PRO A 112 12.96 -15.23 8.37
C PRO A 112 13.11 -13.73 8.03
N MET A 113 13.24 -12.86 9.03
CA MET A 113 13.62 -11.47 8.87
C MET A 113 15.07 -11.33 8.39
N PHE A 114 15.28 -10.51 7.36
CA PHE A 114 16.58 -10.08 6.85
C PHE A 114 16.51 -8.66 6.27
N THR A 115 17.69 -8.04 6.13
CA THR A 115 17.87 -6.81 5.37
C THR A 115 18.36 -7.19 3.98
N LEU A 116 17.66 -6.76 2.93
CA LEU A 116 18.02 -7.08 1.54
C LEU A 116 19.26 -6.29 1.08
N SER A 117 19.36 -5.02 1.47
CA SER A 117 20.41 -4.11 0.98
C SER A 117 20.73 -3.04 2.02
N GLU A 118 22.01 -2.68 2.10
CA GLU A 118 22.53 -1.61 2.94
C GLU A 118 22.71 -0.29 2.19
N GLN A 119 22.30 -0.22 0.91
CA GLN A 119 22.42 1.01 0.13
C GLN A 119 21.60 2.13 0.78
N PRO A 120 22.17 3.33 0.95
CA PRO A 120 21.44 4.45 1.52
C PRO A 120 20.40 4.98 0.52
N MET A 121 19.27 5.46 1.04
CA MET A 121 18.31 6.22 0.26
C MET A 121 18.14 7.61 0.86
N ASP A 122 18.30 8.61 0.00
CA ASP A 122 17.88 9.98 0.26
C ASP A 122 16.83 10.39 -0.77
N TYR A 123 16.26 11.56 -0.58
CA TYR A 123 15.21 12.08 -1.47
C TYR A 123 15.74 12.49 -2.86
N HIS A 124 17.05 12.71 -3.05
CA HIS A 124 17.65 12.88 -4.38
C HIS A 124 17.63 11.58 -5.17
N VAL A 125 18.03 10.47 -4.52
CA VAL A 125 17.94 9.13 -5.09
C VAL A 125 16.49 8.81 -5.44
N LEU A 126 15.55 9.07 -4.52
CA LEU A 126 14.12 8.84 -4.78
C LEU A 126 13.59 9.63 -5.98
N ALA A 127 13.93 10.92 -6.08
CA ALA A 127 13.56 11.74 -7.24
C ALA A 127 14.14 11.17 -8.55
N GLY A 128 15.37 10.63 -8.49
CA GLY A 128 16.02 9.94 -9.61
C GLY A 128 15.23 8.72 -10.08
N VAL A 129 14.71 7.91 -9.16
CA VAL A 129 13.84 6.76 -9.49
C VAL A 129 12.57 7.21 -10.19
N TYR A 130 11.86 8.22 -9.67
CA TYR A 130 10.64 8.75 -10.31
C TYR A 130 10.89 9.30 -11.70
N THR A 131 12.00 10.01 -11.86
CA THR A 131 12.43 10.52 -13.16
C THR A 131 12.72 9.39 -14.13
N ALA A 132 13.40 8.33 -13.66
CA ALA A 132 13.70 7.16 -14.47
C ALA A 132 12.44 6.41 -14.91
N ILE A 133 11.47 6.19 -14.02
CA ILE A 133 10.17 5.57 -14.36
C ILE A 133 9.49 6.34 -15.48
N ARG A 134 9.28 7.65 -15.31
CA ARG A 134 8.62 8.49 -16.32
C ARG A 134 9.39 8.50 -17.64
N ARG A 135 10.72 8.65 -17.58
CA ARG A 135 11.57 8.70 -18.78
C ARG A 135 11.54 7.39 -19.56
N VAL A 136 11.64 6.24 -18.89
CA VAL A 136 11.62 4.93 -19.56
C VAL A 136 10.23 4.64 -20.14
N ALA A 137 9.16 4.94 -19.40
CA ALA A 137 7.79 4.83 -19.89
C ALA A 137 7.56 5.67 -21.16
N ALA A 138 7.95 6.95 -21.12
CA ALA A 138 7.80 7.85 -22.26
C ALA A 138 8.57 7.39 -23.51
N ARG A 139 9.79 6.85 -23.35
CA ARG A 139 10.55 6.26 -24.47
C ARG A 139 9.87 5.05 -25.10
N ARG A 140 9.00 4.37 -24.34
CA ARG A 140 8.19 3.23 -24.79
C ARG A 140 6.81 3.65 -25.30
N GLY A 141 6.50 4.95 -25.32
CA GLY A 141 5.18 5.47 -25.69
C GLY A 141 4.09 5.16 -24.67
N LEU A 142 4.46 4.84 -23.43
CA LEU A 142 3.52 4.58 -22.35
C LEU A 142 3.24 5.86 -21.58
N GLU A 143 1.96 6.19 -21.41
CA GLU A 143 1.51 7.19 -20.46
C GLU A 143 1.28 6.49 -19.11
N VAL A 144 2.08 6.83 -18.11
CA VAL A 144 2.07 6.19 -16.79
C VAL A 144 1.68 7.20 -15.72
N ARG A 145 0.67 6.84 -14.92
CA ARG A 145 0.38 7.49 -13.64
C ARG A 145 1.33 6.93 -12.59
N LEU A 146 2.06 7.79 -11.91
CA LEU A 146 3.00 7.41 -10.87
C LEU A 146 2.48 7.85 -9.51
N LEU A 147 2.16 6.86 -8.67
CA LEU A 147 1.70 7.05 -7.30
C LEU A 147 2.77 6.64 -6.31
N GLU A 148 2.83 7.32 -5.18
CA GLU A 148 3.61 6.91 -4.01
C GLU A 148 2.74 6.09 -3.04
N TYR A 149 3.40 5.29 -2.20
CA TYR A 149 2.75 4.46 -1.19
C TYR A 149 2.70 5.11 0.20
N LEU A 150 1.56 5.04 0.87
CA LEU A 150 1.41 5.48 2.26
C LEU A 150 0.76 4.38 3.12
N GLU A 151 1.59 3.72 3.93
CA GLU A 151 1.22 2.66 4.88
C GLU A 151 0.84 3.31 6.24
N PRO A 152 -0.27 2.97 6.93
CA PRO A 152 -0.55 3.57 8.23
C PRO A 152 0.25 2.92 9.36
N GLY A 153 0.76 1.70 9.19
CA GLY A 153 1.56 0.95 10.17
C GLY A 153 3.06 0.99 9.90
N PRO A 154 3.87 0.36 10.77
CA PRO A 154 5.33 0.33 10.67
C PRO A 154 5.86 -0.88 9.89
N GLU A 155 5.18 -1.30 8.81
CA GLU A 155 5.60 -2.46 8.01
C GLU A 155 6.91 -2.18 7.25
N PHE A 156 7.73 -3.22 7.00
CA PHE A 156 8.91 -3.29 6.10
C PHE A 156 9.95 -2.14 6.08
N CYS A 157 9.89 -1.14 6.97
CA CYS A 157 10.83 -0.03 7.19
C CYS A 157 10.79 0.41 8.66
N ARG A 158 11.89 0.97 9.18
CA ARG A 158 11.87 1.65 10.47
C ARG A 158 11.08 2.95 10.35
N SER A 159 10.25 3.23 11.36
CA SER A 159 9.33 4.37 11.33
C SER A 159 9.66 5.37 12.43
N GLU A 160 10.40 6.43 12.13
CA GLU A 160 10.73 7.48 13.08
C GLU A 160 9.50 8.31 13.44
N TRP A 161 8.75 8.80 12.44
CA TRP A 161 7.61 9.68 12.70
C TRP A 161 6.55 8.93 13.52
N LYS A 162 6.21 7.71 13.12
CA LYS A 162 5.15 6.92 13.79
C LYS A 162 5.58 6.41 15.17
N THR A 163 6.78 5.87 15.32
CA THR A 163 7.14 5.15 16.57
C THR A 163 7.95 5.96 17.57
N LEU A 164 8.68 6.99 17.13
CA LEU A 164 9.57 7.77 18.01
C LEU A 164 9.05 9.19 18.24
N ARG A 165 8.56 9.87 17.19
CA ARG A 165 8.13 11.29 17.29
C ARG A 165 6.68 11.44 17.72
N HIS A 166 5.80 10.65 17.09
CA HIS A 166 4.36 10.71 17.30
C HIS A 166 3.74 9.36 17.71
N PRO A 167 4.27 8.70 18.75
CA PRO A 167 3.67 7.47 19.25
C PRO A 167 2.25 7.69 19.79
N GLU A 168 1.90 8.92 20.20
CA GLU A 168 0.57 9.26 20.74
C GLU A 168 -0.57 9.07 19.74
N VAL A 169 -0.28 9.22 18.43
CA VAL A 169 -1.27 8.98 17.36
C VAL A 169 -1.03 7.67 16.62
N SER A 170 0.07 6.98 16.93
CA SER A 170 0.42 5.68 16.33
C SER A 170 0.29 4.53 17.33
N ALA A 171 -0.35 4.75 18.48
CA ALA A 171 -0.54 3.71 19.51
C ALA A 171 -1.64 2.69 19.16
N ALA A 172 -2.33 2.89 18.04
CA ALA A 172 -3.37 1.99 17.58
C ALA A 172 -2.79 0.63 17.14
N ALA A 173 -3.62 -0.39 17.25
CA ALA A 173 -3.25 -1.77 16.96
C ALA A 173 -4.03 -2.32 15.77
N ALA A 174 -3.36 -3.17 14.99
CA ALA A 174 -3.92 -3.96 13.90
C ALA A 174 -3.81 -5.45 14.24
N ASP A 175 -4.87 -6.23 14.05
CA ASP A 175 -4.80 -7.69 14.20
C ASP A 175 -4.57 -8.32 12.83
N ALA A 176 -3.34 -8.74 12.64
CA ALA A 176 -2.83 -9.16 11.37
C ALA A 176 -2.84 -10.69 11.27
N GLY A 177 -4.04 -11.28 11.31
CA GLY A 177 -4.22 -12.73 11.32
C GLY A 177 -3.75 -13.41 12.62
N GLY A 178 -4.01 -12.79 13.77
CA GLY A 178 -3.61 -13.26 15.10
C GLY A 178 -2.37 -12.57 15.67
N HIS A 179 -1.75 -11.65 14.92
CA HIS A 179 -0.60 -10.85 15.37
C HIS A 179 -1.03 -9.40 15.58
N VAL A 180 -1.03 -8.94 16.84
CA VAL A 180 -1.34 -7.55 17.15
C VAL A 180 -0.12 -6.66 16.86
N VAL A 181 -0.25 -5.83 15.82
CA VAL A 181 0.77 -4.89 15.36
C VAL A 181 0.46 -3.51 15.94
N PRO A 182 1.31 -2.96 16.85
CA PRO A 182 1.21 -1.57 17.27
C PRO A 182 1.82 -0.64 16.22
N GLY A 183 1.56 0.66 16.29
CA GLY A 183 2.20 1.64 15.38
C GLY A 183 1.31 2.14 14.26
N VAL A 184 0.01 1.84 14.28
CA VAL A 184 -0.93 2.27 13.23
C VAL A 184 -1.41 3.68 13.50
N VAL A 185 -1.31 4.56 12.51
CA VAL A 185 -1.75 5.96 12.62
C VAL A 185 -3.27 6.06 12.74
N ASP A 186 -3.74 6.67 13.82
CA ASP A 186 -5.13 7.10 13.99
C ASP A 186 -5.28 8.58 13.61
N VAL A 187 -5.86 8.82 12.44
CA VAL A 187 -6.07 10.16 11.89
C VAL A 187 -7.01 11.04 12.72
N THR A 188 -7.73 10.46 13.69
CA THR A 188 -8.69 11.18 14.55
C THR A 188 -8.06 11.73 15.82
N LEU A 189 -6.83 11.32 16.15
CA LEU A 189 -6.14 11.74 17.36
C LEU A 189 -5.35 13.07 17.16
N PRO A 190 -5.22 13.89 18.22
CA PRO A 190 -4.40 15.09 18.18
C PRO A 190 -2.92 14.77 18.37
N LEU A 191 -2.06 15.49 17.65
CA LEU A 191 -0.61 15.42 17.77
C LEU A 191 -0.10 16.26 18.94
N ALA A 192 0.99 15.80 19.58
CA ALA A 192 1.83 16.64 20.41
C ALA A 192 2.56 17.71 19.55
N ALA A 193 3.05 18.79 20.17
CA ALA A 193 3.80 19.80 19.43
C ALA A 193 5.12 19.20 18.90
N ASP A 194 5.49 19.53 17.66
CA ASP A 194 6.79 19.21 17.09
C ASP A 194 7.39 20.46 16.43
N PRO A 195 8.54 20.97 16.91
CA PRO A 195 9.21 22.14 16.32
C PRO A 195 9.99 21.82 15.04
N ARG A 196 10.08 20.55 14.61
CA ARG A 196 10.81 20.17 13.39
C ARG A 196 10.13 20.69 12.13
N ALA A 197 10.94 21.00 11.13
CA ALA A 197 10.44 21.41 9.82
C ALA A 197 9.89 20.19 9.05
N TYR A 198 8.67 20.36 8.54
CA TYR A 198 8.01 19.46 7.60
C TYR A 198 7.68 20.23 6.31
N ALA A 199 7.53 19.55 5.19
CA ALA A 199 7.23 20.18 3.90
C ALA A 199 5.93 21.02 3.96
N ALA A 200 4.89 20.51 4.64
CA ALA A 200 3.66 21.25 4.87
C ALA A 200 3.70 22.21 6.07
N TYR A 201 4.67 22.03 6.98
CA TYR A 201 4.83 22.80 8.21
C TYR A 201 6.30 23.21 8.42
N PRO A 202 6.83 24.18 7.65
CA PRO A 202 8.26 24.49 7.64
C PRO A 202 8.82 25.01 8.98
N GLN A 203 7.95 25.45 9.89
CA GLN A 203 8.29 25.92 11.24
C GLN A 203 7.85 24.93 12.33
N GLY A 204 7.48 23.70 11.95
CA GLY A 204 6.80 22.76 12.83
C GLY A 204 5.35 23.15 13.10
N PHE A 205 4.76 22.51 14.11
CA PHE A 205 3.37 22.72 14.49
C PHE A 205 3.17 22.66 16.00
N ALA A 206 2.15 23.38 16.47
CA ALA A 206 1.74 23.37 17.87
C ALA A 206 0.92 22.12 18.21
N ALA A 207 0.84 21.78 19.50
CA ALA A 207 0.04 20.68 19.99
C ALA A 207 -1.45 20.87 19.67
N GLY A 208 -2.16 19.77 19.45
CA GLY A 208 -3.59 19.77 19.15
C GLY A 208 -3.93 19.80 17.65
N LEU A 209 -2.92 19.86 16.77
CA LEU A 209 -3.13 19.59 15.34
C LEU A 209 -3.66 18.15 15.19
N ALA A 210 -4.78 17.96 14.51
CA ALA A 210 -5.27 16.60 14.24
C ALA A 210 -4.31 15.87 13.31
N ALA A 211 -4.01 14.61 13.61
CA ALA A 211 -3.11 13.77 12.81
C ALA A 211 -3.56 13.69 11.35
N GLY A 212 -4.86 13.56 11.10
CA GLY A 212 -5.42 13.57 9.74
C GLY A 212 -5.13 14.85 8.96
N ASP A 213 -5.22 16.03 9.57
CA ASP A 213 -4.90 17.30 8.90
C ASP A 213 -3.41 17.41 8.58
N PHE A 214 -2.54 16.93 9.48
CA PHE A 214 -1.10 16.84 9.22
C PHE A 214 -0.81 15.90 8.04
N VAL A 215 -1.30 14.67 8.09
CA VAL A 215 -1.05 13.65 7.05
C VAL A 215 -1.57 14.15 5.70
N ALA A 216 -2.78 14.69 5.65
CA ALA A 216 -3.37 15.24 4.41
C ALA A 216 -2.48 16.33 3.79
N ALA A 217 -2.07 17.32 4.58
CA ALA A 217 -1.24 18.42 4.09
C ALA A 217 0.17 17.94 3.68
N GLN A 218 0.76 17.06 4.50
CA GLN A 218 2.11 16.55 4.30
C GLN A 218 2.21 15.64 3.06
N THR A 219 1.22 14.77 2.85
CA THR A 219 1.11 13.95 1.63
C THR A 219 0.97 14.82 0.38
N ALA A 220 0.12 15.85 0.42
CA ALA A 220 -0.03 16.75 -0.73
C ALA A 220 1.25 17.54 -1.04
N ALA A 221 1.97 18.02 -0.01
CA ALA A 221 3.24 18.70 -0.19
C ALA A 221 4.31 17.78 -0.81
N PHE A 222 4.40 16.53 -0.34
CA PHE A 222 5.31 15.52 -0.89
C PHE A 222 4.97 15.21 -2.36
N VAL A 223 3.71 14.88 -2.64
CA VAL A 223 3.23 14.56 -3.99
C VAL A 223 3.48 15.71 -4.96
N ALA A 224 3.28 16.96 -4.53
CA ALA A 224 3.56 18.13 -5.35
C ALA A 224 5.06 18.33 -5.61
N ASP A 225 5.92 18.16 -4.60
CA ASP A 225 7.36 18.38 -4.76
C ASP A 225 8.02 17.34 -5.68
N PHE A 226 7.56 16.09 -5.63
CA PHE A 226 8.05 15.00 -6.49
C PHE A 226 7.33 14.89 -7.84
N ASP A 227 6.40 15.81 -8.14
CA ASP A 227 5.59 15.80 -9.36
C ASP A 227 4.93 14.44 -9.62
N LEU A 228 4.33 13.89 -8.56
CA LEU A 228 3.61 12.62 -8.61
C LEU A 228 2.16 12.85 -9.04
N ASP A 229 1.59 11.84 -9.68
CA ASP A 229 0.19 11.88 -10.12
C ASP A 229 -0.78 11.70 -8.95
N GLY A 230 -0.29 11.15 -7.82
CA GLY A 230 -1.11 10.97 -6.64
C GLY A 230 -0.49 10.08 -5.56
N ILE A 231 -1.34 9.56 -4.70
CA ILE A 231 -0.98 8.67 -3.59
C ILE A 231 -1.88 7.43 -3.60
N LEU A 232 -1.31 6.30 -3.21
CA LEU A 232 -2.08 5.13 -2.79
C LEU A 232 -1.97 4.97 -1.27
N LEU A 233 -3.13 5.04 -0.63
CA LEU A 233 -3.32 4.78 0.80
C LEU A 233 -3.43 3.27 1.05
N GLY A 234 -2.40 2.69 1.68
CA GLY A 234 -2.30 1.26 1.98
C GLY A 234 -3.14 0.84 3.19
N ASN A 235 -3.39 -0.47 3.28
CA ASN A 235 -4.06 -1.17 4.40
C ASN A 235 -5.08 -0.29 5.13
N GLN A 236 -6.21 0.02 4.47
CA GLN A 236 -7.31 0.78 5.05
C GLN A 236 -6.89 2.09 5.75
N PHE A 237 -5.86 2.79 5.25
CA PHE A 237 -5.33 4.02 5.84
C PHE A 237 -6.46 4.98 6.23
N GLY A 238 -6.39 5.54 7.43
CA GLY A 238 -7.43 6.39 8.01
C GLY A 238 -8.46 5.61 8.83
N LEU A 239 -8.52 4.28 8.68
CA LEU A 239 -9.35 3.39 9.49
C LEU A 239 -8.44 2.48 10.35
N VAL A 240 -8.67 2.49 11.66
CA VAL A 240 -7.91 1.68 12.63
C VAL A 240 -8.64 0.37 12.93
N GLY A 241 -7.91 -0.71 13.21
CA GLY A 241 -8.47 -2.02 13.58
C GLY A 241 -8.45 -3.02 12.43
N PHE A 242 -7.33 -3.06 11.69
CA PHE A 242 -7.10 -3.80 10.44
C PHE A 242 -7.92 -5.08 10.26
N TRP A 243 -8.59 -5.15 9.10
CA TRP A 243 -9.11 -6.35 8.42
C TRP A 243 -10.20 -7.14 9.15
N ASN A 244 -10.43 -6.88 10.44
CA ASN A 244 -11.49 -7.50 11.20
C ASN A 244 -12.37 -6.42 11.84
N PRO A 245 -13.64 -6.30 11.44
CA PRO A 245 -14.57 -5.30 11.95
C PRO A 245 -14.71 -5.32 13.48
N ARG A 246 -14.45 -6.47 14.11
CA ARG A 246 -14.50 -6.62 15.58
C ARG A 246 -13.38 -5.89 16.31
N ASN A 247 -12.30 -5.56 15.61
CA ASN A 247 -11.16 -4.82 16.14
C ASN A 247 -11.23 -3.32 15.85
N ALA A 248 -12.25 -2.88 15.11
CA ALA A 248 -12.51 -1.46 14.86
C ALA A 248 -12.81 -0.74 16.19
N PRO A 249 -12.20 0.44 16.45
CA PRO A 249 -12.59 1.28 17.58
C PRO A 249 -14.06 1.69 17.45
N GLU A 250 -14.70 1.95 18.59
CA GLU A 250 -16.11 2.36 18.62
C GLU A 250 -16.36 3.54 17.65
N PRO A 251 -17.30 3.42 16.70
CA PRO A 251 -17.50 4.41 15.67
C PRO A 251 -18.41 5.54 16.17
N THR A 252 -17.93 6.25 17.19
CA THR A 252 -18.61 7.41 17.80
C THR A 252 -18.81 8.53 16.77
N ALA A 253 -19.75 9.44 17.02
CA ALA A 253 -19.98 10.58 16.14
C ALA A 253 -18.72 11.44 15.91
N GLY A 254 -17.89 11.61 16.96
CA GLY A 254 -16.62 12.33 16.86
C GLY A 254 -15.60 11.61 15.96
N ARG A 255 -15.49 10.27 16.08
CA ARG A 255 -14.60 9.47 15.24
C ARG A 255 -15.02 9.51 13.77
N ARG A 256 -16.31 9.33 13.49
CA ARG A 256 -16.88 9.43 12.12
C ARG A 256 -16.58 10.80 11.50
N ALA A 257 -16.79 11.88 12.24
CA ALA A 257 -16.46 13.23 11.79
C ALA A 257 -14.95 13.42 11.56
N GLY A 258 -14.10 12.84 12.40
CA GLY A 258 -12.64 12.87 12.24
C GLY A 258 -12.16 12.17 10.97
N ILE A 259 -12.71 10.98 10.68
CA ILE A 259 -12.39 10.21 9.45
C ILE A 259 -12.83 10.98 8.21
N GLU A 260 -14.06 11.48 8.17
CA GLU A 260 -14.57 12.26 7.04
C GLU A 260 -13.78 13.55 6.81
N ARG A 261 -13.38 14.21 7.90
CA ARG A 261 -12.51 15.38 7.88
C ARG A 261 -11.12 15.04 7.33
N PHE A 262 -10.54 13.88 7.62
CA PHE A 262 -9.28 13.44 7.00
C PHE A 262 -9.42 13.29 5.48
N PHE A 263 -10.37 12.49 5.00
CA PHE A 263 -10.55 12.23 3.57
C PHE A 263 -10.88 13.51 2.78
N THR A 264 -11.74 14.36 3.32
CA THR A 264 -12.11 15.63 2.70
C THR A 264 -10.93 16.61 2.66
N ARG A 265 -10.11 16.66 3.72
CA ARG A 265 -8.90 17.50 3.75
C ARG A 265 -7.84 16.99 2.80
N LEU A 266 -7.65 15.67 2.70
CA LEU A 266 -6.74 15.06 1.75
C LEU A 266 -7.16 15.41 0.32
N ARG A 267 -8.43 15.19 -0.05
CA ARG A 267 -8.95 15.56 -1.37
C ARG A 267 -8.76 17.03 -1.71
N ALA A 268 -9.08 17.92 -0.76
CA ALA A 268 -8.90 19.36 -0.95
C ALA A 268 -7.42 19.74 -1.15
N ALA A 269 -6.51 19.10 -0.40
CA ALA A 269 -5.08 19.36 -0.52
C ALA A 269 -4.48 18.77 -1.81
N MET A 270 -4.96 17.62 -2.25
CA MET A 270 -4.49 16.92 -3.46
C MET A 270 -5.00 17.57 -4.76
N GLY A 271 -6.09 18.34 -4.73
CA GLY A 271 -6.60 19.06 -5.90
C GLY A 271 -7.14 18.10 -6.96
N ASP A 272 -6.54 18.06 -8.15
CA ASP A 272 -6.90 17.13 -9.23
C ASP A 272 -6.05 15.84 -9.23
N ARG A 273 -5.13 15.67 -8.27
CA ARG A 273 -4.26 14.50 -8.18
C ARG A 273 -4.98 13.27 -7.65
N LEU A 274 -4.49 12.09 -7.98
CA LEU A 274 -5.16 10.83 -7.68
C LEU A 274 -5.04 10.45 -6.19
N VAL A 275 -6.14 9.97 -5.62
CA VAL A 275 -6.19 9.34 -4.30
C VAL A 275 -6.75 7.93 -4.47
N TYR A 276 -5.86 6.95 -4.43
CA TYR A 276 -6.22 5.54 -4.43
C TYR A 276 -6.26 5.04 -2.99
N TRP A 277 -7.14 4.09 -2.69
CA TRP A 277 -7.26 3.52 -1.35
C TRP A 277 -7.37 2.01 -1.41
N MET A 278 -6.55 1.32 -0.62
CA MET A 278 -6.69 -0.12 -0.41
C MET A 278 -7.67 -0.35 0.73
N ASP A 279 -8.73 -1.11 0.45
CA ASP A 279 -9.87 -1.20 1.35
C ASP A 279 -9.63 -2.06 2.60
N THR A 280 -10.68 -2.22 3.41
CA THR A 280 -10.62 -3.11 4.58
C THR A 280 -10.88 -4.57 4.21
N TYR A 281 -11.10 -4.87 2.93
CA TYR A 281 -11.61 -6.12 2.38
C TYR A 281 -13.05 -6.47 2.70
N TRP A 282 -13.81 -5.54 3.26
CA TRP A 282 -15.20 -5.73 3.63
C TRP A 282 -16.11 -4.88 2.78
N ARG A 283 -17.37 -5.34 2.71
CA ARG A 283 -18.42 -4.59 2.04
C ARG A 283 -18.58 -3.19 2.62
N ALA A 284 -19.02 -2.26 1.78
CA ALA A 284 -19.17 -0.86 2.17
C ALA A 284 -20.14 -0.63 3.34
N ASP A 285 -21.16 -1.48 3.53
CA ASP A 285 -22.07 -1.43 4.69
C ASP A 285 -21.34 -1.78 6.00
N VAL A 286 -20.50 -2.82 5.99
CA VAL A 286 -19.65 -3.20 7.11
C VAL A 286 -18.65 -2.08 7.42
N GLU A 287 -18.06 -1.46 6.39
CA GLU A 287 -17.13 -0.34 6.59
C GLU A 287 -17.79 0.90 7.22
N ARG A 288 -19.02 1.22 6.79
CA ARG A 288 -19.83 2.27 7.42
C ARG A 288 -20.16 1.94 8.86
N GLU A 289 -20.54 0.69 9.15
CA GLU A 289 -20.97 0.28 10.48
C GLU A 289 -19.78 0.28 11.45
N ALA A 290 -18.73 -0.49 11.14
CA ALA A 290 -17.63 -0.77 12.06
C ALA A 290 -16.60 0.37 12.15
N TRP A 291 -16.20 0.96 11.02
CA TRP A 291 -15.14 1.98 11.01
C TRP A 291 -15.64 3.40 10.79
N GLY A 292 -16.84 3.57 10.23
CA GLY A 292 -17.41 4.88 9.99
C GLY A 292 -17.00 5.52 8.66
N MET A 293 -16.57 4.73 7.69
CA MET A 293 -16.28 5.16 6.32
C MET A 293 -17.58 5.64 5.63
N SER A 294 -17.78 6.95 5.53
CA SER A 294 -19.03 7.52 4.99
C SER A 294 -19.03 7.59 3.45
N ASP A 295 -20.21 7.81 2.85
CA ASP A 295 -20.32 8.04 1.40
C ASP A 295 -19.53 9.27 0.96
N ALA A 296 -19.45 10.30 1.81
CA ALA A 296 -18.61 11.46 1.57
C ALA A 296 -17.12 11.10 1.54
N CYS A 297 -16.67 10.13 2.37
CA CYS A 297 -15.30 9.63 2.29
C CYS A 297 -15.07 8.92 0.95
N TYR A 298 -15.96 8.02 0.54
CA TYR A 298 -15.81 7.31 -0.74
C TYR A 298 -15.79 8.24 -1.95
N ALA A 299 -16.62 9.28 -1.95
CA ALA A 299 -16.68 10.27 -3.03
C ALA A 299 -15.38 11.08 -3.20
N THR A 300 -14.45 11.01 -2.23
CA THR A 300 -13.13 11.66 -2.34
C THR A 300 -12.08 10.82 -3.05
N LEU A 301 -12.37 9.54 -3.34
CA LEU A 301 -11.42 8.57 -3.86
C LEU A 301 -11.56 8.41 -5.38
N ASP A 302 -10.44 8.31 -6.07
CA ASP A 302 -10.40 8.07 -7.52
C ASP A 302 -10.45 6.57 -7.85
N ALA A 303 -9.91 5.73 -6.98
CA ALA A 303 -9.97 4.28 -7.09
C ALA A 303 -9.89 3.58 -5.73
N ILE A 304 -10.51 2.41 -5.64
CA ILE A 304 -10.44 1.51 -4.50
C ILE A 304 -9.89 0.16 -4.95
N LEU A 305 -8.90 -0.34 -4.23
CA LEU A 305 -8.39 -1.69 -4.43
C LEU A 305 -9.13 -2.65 -3.51
N VAL A 306 -9.67 -3.71 -4.09
CA VAL A 306 -10.41 -4.78 -3.41
C VAL A 306 -9.70 -6.12 -3.64
N SER A 307 -9.90 -7.08 -2.74
CA SER A 307 -9.32 -8.43 -2.85
C SER A 307 -7.78 -8.53 -2.80
N THR A 308 -7.06 -7.44 -2.53
CA THR A 308 -5.62 -7.49 -2.24
C THR A 308 -5.40 -8.35 -0.99
N PHE A 309 -4.39 -9.22 -0.98
CA PHE A 309 -4.16 -10.15 0.13
C PHE A 309 -5.35 -11.07 0.44
N ALA A 310 -5.94 -11.69 -0.59
CA ALA A 310 -7.01 -12.67 -0.45
C ALA A 310 -6.66 -13.87 0.46
N VAL A 311 -5.39 -14.02 0.84
CA VAL A 311 -4.95 -14.96 1.88
C VAL A 311 -5.39 -14.56 3.30
N LEU A 312 -5.64 -13.27 3.55
CA LEU A 312 -6.01 -12.73 4.87
C LEU A 312 -7.53 -12.65 5.07
N VAL A 313 -8.30 -12.70 3.98
CA VAL A 313 -9.73 -12.41 3.97
C VAL A 313 -10.50 -13.70 3.74
N GLU A 314 -11.67 -13.80 4.36
CA GLU A 314 -12.59 -14.89 4.04
C GLU A 314 -13.00 -14.79 2.56
N ARG A 315 -12.72 -15.83 1.76
CA ARG A 315 -13.05 -15.85 0.32
C ARG A 315 -14.53 -15.53 0.03
N THR A 316 -15.41 -15.80 0.99
CA THR A 316 -16.84 -15.49 0.93
C THR A 316 -17.14 -14.00 0.89
N GLU A 317 -16.24 -13.12 1.34
CA GLU A 317 -16.43 -11.66 1.31
C GLU A 317 -15.88 -11.00 0.04
N ILE A 318 -15.06 -11.68 -0.76
CA ILE A 318 -14.44 -11.08 -1.96
C ILE A 318 -15.51 -10.58 -2.96
N VAL A 319 -16.43 -11.45 -3.38
CA VAL A 319 -17.48 -11.08 -4.36
C VAL A 319 -18.44 -10.02 -3.79
N PRO A 320 -19.00 -10.18 -2.58
CA PRO A 320 -19.84 -9.14 -1.99
C PRO A 320 -19.13 -7.80 -1.86
N ASN A 321 -17.84 -7.80 -1.49
CA ASN A 321 -17.05 -6.59 -1.38
C ASN A 321 -16.95 -5.87 -2.74
N VAL A 322 -16.45 -6.55 -3.77
CA VAL A 322 -16.35 -6.01 -5.16
C VAL A 322 -17.64 -5.34 -5.60
N ARG A 323 -18.77 -6.05 -5.48
CA ARG A 323 -20.08 -5.53 -5.90
C ARG A 323 -20.52 -4.34 -5.06
N SER A 324 -20.24 -4.35 -3.76
CA SER A 324 -20.61 -3.23 -2.88
C SER A 324 -19.84 -1.95 -3.21
N LYS A 325 -18.55 -2.07 -3.60
CA LYS A 325 -17.73 -0.92 -4.01
C LYS A 325 -18.10 -0.42 -5.39
N ALA A 326 -18.39 -1.32 -6.33
CA ALA A 326 -18.84 -0.95 -7.67
C ALA A 326 -20.22 -0.27 -7.68
N ALA A 327 -20.99 -0.41 -6.60
CA ALA A 327 -22.26 0.29 -6.42
C ALA A 327 -22.11 1.68 -5.78
N LEU A 328 -20.90 2.09 -5.39
CA LEU A 328 -20.63 3.43 -4.87
C LEU A 328 -20.59 4.44 -6.02
N ASP A 329 -21.01 5.67 -5.73
CA ASP A 329 -20.84 6.80 -6.64
C ASP A 329 -19.49 7.46 -6.36
N GLY A 330 -18.53 7.31 -7.27
CA GLY A 330 -17.21 7.93 -7.17
C GLY A 330 -16.06 7.04 -7.62
N PRO A 331 -15.56 6.13 -6.77
CA PRO A 331 -14.30 5.43 -7.02
C PRO A 331 -14.46 4.29 -8.03
N ARG A 332 -13.45 4.15 -8.88
CA ARG A 332 -13.28 2.96 -9.72
C ARG A 332 -12.82 1.76 -8.89
N VAL A 333 -13.20 0.56 -9.29
CA VAL A 333 -12.83 -0.68 -8.57
C VAL A 333 -11.64 -1.34 -9.25
N LEU A 334 -10.52 -1.46 -8.53
CA LEU A 334 -9.35 -2.22 -8.98
C LEU A 334 -9.30 -3.56 -8.25
N PHE A 335 -9.31 -4.66 -9.00
CA PHE A 335 -9.27 -6.01 -8.44
C PHE A 335 -7.81 -6.43 -8.18
N GLY A 336 -7.48 -6.65 -6.92
CA GLY A 336 -6.19 -7.15 -6.45
C GLY A 336 -5.98 -8.62 -6.82
N LEU A 337 -4.84 -8.93 -7.42
CA LEU A 337 -4.40 -10.28 -7.72
C LEU A 337 -3.10 -10.56 -6.98
N ASP A 338 -3.12 -11.55 -6.10
CA ASP A 338 -1.93 -11.93 -5.37
C ASP A 338 -1.13 -12.92 -6.21
N PHE A 339 0.14 -12.60 -6.46
CA PHE A 339 1.11 -13.53 -7.05
C PHE A 339 2.27 -13.79 -6.10
N VAL A 340 2.83 -12.69 -5.60
CA VAL A 340 3.96 -12.55 -4.69
C VAL A 340 3.69 -11.33 -3.81
N ASP A 341 4.55 -11.13 -2.82
CA ASP A 341 4.52 -9.95 -1.95
C ASP A 341 5.96 -9.44 -1.74
N PRO A 342 6.21 -8.13 -1.88
CA PRO A 342 7.54 -7.56 -1.67
C PRO A 342 7.90 -7.41 -0.19
N TRP A 343 6.94 -7.56 0.70
CA TRP A 343 7.05 -7.46 2.14
C TRP A 343 7.05 -8.84 2.77
N TYR A 344 6.17 -9.75 2.35
CA TYR A 344 6.05 -11.09 2.92
C TYR A 344 6.57 -12.19 1.99
N TRP A 345 7.02 -13.29 2.59
CA TRP A 345 7.46 -14.46 1.84
C TRP A 345 6.29 -15.35 1.45
N TYR A 346 5.54 -15.03 0.39
CA TYR A 346 4.60 -16.01 -0.16
C TYR A 346 4.52 -15.90 -1.68
N ARG A 347 4.18 -17.03 -2.31
CA ARG A 347 3.93 -17.13 -3.74
C ARG A 347 2.61 -17.85 -3.92
N THR A 348 1.49 -17.13 -3.92
CA THR A 348 0.14 -17.73 -4.00
C THR A 348 0.01 -18.72 -5.16
N HIS A 349 0.60 -18.41 -6.32
CA HIS A 349 0.58 -19.28 -7.49
C HIS A 349 1.24 -20.67 -7.27
N LEU A 350 2.10 -20.82 -6.26
CA LEU A 350 2.74 -22.07 -5.84
C LEU A 350 2.20 -22.58 -4.49
N ASP A 351 2.22 -21.71 -3.48
CA ASP A 351 2.02 -22.05 -2.07
C ASP A 351 0.51 -22.11 -1.69
N ASP A 352 -0.35 -21.35 -2.39
CA ASP A 352 -1.82 -21.41 -2.27
C ASP A 352 -2.52 -21.32 -3.64
N ARG A 353 -2.29 -22.34 -4.46
CA ARG A 353 -2.86 -22.42 -5.81
C ARG A 353 -4.40 -22.30 -5.83
N ARG A 354 -5.08 -22.66 -4.74
CA ARG A 354 -6.56 -22.55 -4.65
C ARG A 354 -7.00 -21.10 -4.62
N THR A 355 -6.36 -20.25 -3.81
CA THR A 355 -6.66 -18.80 -3.80
C THR A 355 -6.31 -18.17 -5.13
N TYR A 356 -5.14 -18.52 -5.69
CA TYR A 356 -4.71 -18.04 -7.01
C TYR A 356 -5.73 -18.33 -8.13
N LEU A 357 -6.25 -19.55 -8.20
CA LEU A 357 -7.29 -19.90 -9.18
C LEU A 357 -8.62 -19.22 -8.88
N PHE A 358 -9.01 -19.14 -7.60
CA PHE A 358 -10.26 -18.49 -7.19
C PHE A 358 -10.31 -17.01 -7.55
N GLN A 359 -9.21 -16.26 -7.34
CA GLN A 359 -9.14 -14.84 -7.73
C GLN A 359 -9.37 -14.64 -9.24
N ARG A 360 -8.86 -15.56 -10.08
CA ARG A 360 -9.04 -15.52 -11.53
C ARG A 360 -10.47 -15.86 -11.95
N GLU A 361 -11.06 -16.89 -11.35
CA GLU A 361 -12.47 -17.24 -11.55
C GLU A 361 -13.38 -16.08 -11.14
N THR A 362 -13.07 -15.44 -10.01
CA THR A 362 -13.81 -14.27 -9.52
C THR A 362 -13.68 -13.08 -10.46
N LEU A 363 -12.46 -12.76 -10.91
CA LEU A 363 -12.25 -11.68 -11.88
C LEU A 363 -13.03 -11.93 -13.17
N ALA A 364 -13.04 -13.16 -13.69
CA ALA A 364 -13.80 -13.50 -14.89
C ALA A 364 -15.32 -13.34 -14.68
N ALA A 365 -15.83 -13.76 -13.52
CA ALA A 365 -17.25 -13.70 -13.20
C ALA A 365 -17.74 -12.26 -12.89
N GLU A 366 -16.89 -11.46 -12.25
CA GLU A 366 -17.22 -10.10 -11.79
C GLU A 366 -16.62 -9.01 -12.68
N ALA A 367 -16.15 -9.36 -13.88
CA ALA A 367 -15.50 -8.47 -14.85
C ALA A 367 -16.27 -7.15 -15.10
N ALA A 368 -17.61 -7.19 -15.06
CA ALA A 368 -18.49 -6.03 -15.26
C ALA A 368 -18.41 -4.98 -14.14
N TYR A 369 -17.89 -5.35 -12.97
CA TYR A 369 -17.76 -4.49 -11.78
C TYR A 369 -16.32 -4.02 -11.52
N VAL A 370 -15.38 -4.42 -12.37
CA VAL A 370 -13.95 -4.15 -12.20
C VAL A 370 -13.48 -3.19 -13.30
N ASP A 371 -12.76 -2.14 -12.94
CA ASP A 371 -12.21 -1.11 -13.84
C ASP A 371 -10.70 -1.26 -14.07
N GLY A 372 -10.03 -2.08 -13.26
CA GLY A 372 -8.63 -2.41 -13.45
C GLY A 372 -8.17 -3.55 -12.56
N VAL A 373 -6.92 -3.96 -12.76
CA VAL A 373 -6.28 -5.06 -12.05
C VAL A 373 -5.02 -4.52 -11.37
N SER A 374 -4.84 -4.88 -10.09
CA SER A 374 -3.70 -4.47 -9.29
C SER A 374 -2.88 -5.66 -8.82
N PHE A 375 -1.56 -5.59 -8.88
CA PHE A 375 -0.69 -6.62 -8.29
C PHE A 375 0.73 -6.12 -7.98
N PHE A 376 1.40 -6.80 -7.05
CA PHE A 376 2.84 -6.65 -6.81
C PHE A 376 3.65 -7.26 -7.94
N ALA A 377 4.43 -6.43 -8.61
CA ALA A 377 5.25 -6.82 -9.74
C ALA A 377 6.57 -7.48 -9.33
N ASN A 378 7.01 -7.32 -8.07
CA ASN A 378 8.20 -7.98 -7.54
C ASN A 378 8.00 -8.60 -6.15
N ASP A 379 8.79 -9.64 -5.88
CA ASP A 379 8.85 -10.31 -4.57
C ASP A 379 9.80 -9.59 -3.60
N THR A 380 9.96 -10.18 -2.41
CA THR A 380 10.80 -9.66 -1.33
C THR A 380 12.30 -9.55 -1.65
N PHE A 381 12.74 -10.17 -2.75
CA PHE A 381 14.10 -10.07 -3.26
C PHE A 381 14.23 -9.17 -4.48
N GLY A 382 13.13 -8.57 -4.95
CA GLY A 382 13.12 -7.80 -6.18
C GLY A 382 12.95 -8.63 -7.45
N HIS A 383 12.72 -9.95 -7.36
CA HIS A 383 12.44 -10.74 -8.55
C HIS A 383 11.03 -10.47 -9.05
N PHE A 384 10.87 -10.36 -10.37
CA PHE A 384 9.55 -10.19 -10.95
C PHE A 384 8.71 -11.47 -10.87
N VAL A 385 7.38 -11.29 -10.86
CA VAL A 385 6.43 -12.42 -10.96
C VAL A 385 6.77 -13.28 -12.18
N PRO A 386 6.85 -14.62 -12.07
CA PRO A 386 7.21 -15.46 -13.21
C PRO A 386 6.28 -15.27 -14.43
N GLN A 387 6.82 -15.39 -15.64
CA GLN A 387 6.09 -15.14 -16.89
C GLN A 387 4.86 -16.04 -17.09
N ALA A 388 4.94 -17.32 -16.69
CA ALA A 388 3.84 -18.27 -16.85
C ALA A 388 2.55 -17.85 -16.09
N PRO A 389 2.58 -17.63 -14.75
CA PRO A 389 1.39 -17.14 -14.04
C PRO A 389 0.94 -15.76 -14.53
N LEU A 390 1.84 -14.85 -14.90
CA LEU A 390 1.45 -13.55 -15.50
C LEU A 390 0.67 -13.73 -16.80
N ALA A 391 1.14 -14.57 -17.72
CA ALA A 391 0.50 -14.81 -19.01
C ALA A 391 -0.85 -15.51 -18.87
N GLU A 392 -0.94 -16.50 -17.98
CA GLU A 392 -2.18 -17.21 -17.66
C GLU A 392 -3.26 -16.26 -17.12
N THR A 393 -2.88 -15.36 -16.23
CA THR A 393 -3.80 -14.36 -15.67
C THR A 393 -4.16 -13.30 -16.71
N LEU A 394 -3.19 -12.81 -17.50
CA LEU A 394 -3.45 -11.82 -18.54
C LEU A 394 -4.47 -12.34 -19.58
N ALA A 395 -4.49 -13.65 -19.87
CA ALA A 395 -5.51 -14.24 -20.72
C ALA A 395 -6.94 -14.08 -20.15
N VAL A 396 -7.08 -14.15 -18.82
CA VAL A 396 -8.36 -13.87 -18.13
C VAL A 396 -8.70 -12.40 -18.21
N VAL A 397 -7.73 -11.51 -17.97
CA VAL A 397 -7.92 -10.05 -18.06
C VAL A 397 -8.37 -9.64 -19.47
N ARG A 398 -7.73 -10.16 -20.51
CA ARG A 398 -8.08 -9.89 -21.92
C ARG A 398 -9.45 -10.43 -22.32
N ALA A 399 -9.93 -11.48 -21.65
CA ALA A 399 -11.30 -11.97 -21.85
C ALA A 399 -12.35 -11.14 -21.10
N ALA A 400 -11.92 -10.30 -20.15
CA ALA A 400 -12.75 -9.42 -19.33
C ALA A 400 -12.79 -7.96 -19.83
N ASP A 401 -11.90 -7.58 -20.76
CA ASP A 401 -12.02 -6.34 -21.54
C ASP A 401 -13.20 -6.42 -22.52
#